data_AF-A0A317SIJ9-F1
#
_entry.id   AF-A0A317SIJ9-F1
#
_cell.length_a   1.000
_cell.length_b   1.000
_cell.length_c   1.000
_cell.angle_alpha   90.00
_cell.angle_beta   90.00
_cell.angle_gamma   90.00
#
_symmetry.space_group_name_H-M   'P 1'
#
loop_
_entity.id
_entity.type
_entity.pdbx_description
1 polymer ?
#
loop_
_entity_poly.entity_id
_entity_poly.type
_entity_poly.pdbx_seq_one_letter_code
_entity_poly.pdbx_strand_id
1 'polypeptide(L)'
;MANTPSAIFTILSNDLLLSIAPYLHPKDISALSLTNKLINNLLTSAQGVYRHIDLSPEKKRFQDVEKLVSPTILSATRTLVLDFTLVAVAQLESIVHSSNITLLSIRGCKGIDERTLMAHFSPERSTKLKGVYYFTDPAPTTSRFVRKSATKFPNEWALVISNRRDVCFDTRLCRGSKHQIDEVGSTEPRISEIKLEGGCSGCGIYPTSKGLPNVLVAPAPLHSSTIRVACRGADGKPIADALRCEMCVRERWCEGCGKWWCESCAADKKRVTRPCLECGFQCGECIAAATLFCQSCKSGYCTTHNEGADDVKCEWCKASPAPRGASSTASNAFLTSAAISHYAMLRQTRPANTFVKSHAGASYRAGMGGGNFRNETIARRRALMNN
;
A
#
# COMPACT_ATOMS: atom_id res chain seq x y z
N MET A 1 28.12 39.68 -41.15
CA MET A 1 26.85 38.94 -41.22
C MET A 1 26.24 38.99 -39.83
N ALA A 2 25.21 39.83 -39.65
CA ALA A 2 24.60 40.03 -38.34
C ALA A 2 23.82 38.77 -37.95
N ASN A 3 24.16 38.20 -36.78
CA ASN A 3 23.40 37.11 -36.17
C ASN A 3 21.98 37.61 -35.92
N THR A 4 21.02 37.15 -36.75
CA THR A 4 19.61 37.31 -36.46
C THR A 4 19.33 36.65 -35.11
N PRO A 5 18.69 37.34 -34.16
CA PRO A 5 18.34 36.73 -32.89
C PRO A 5 17.45 35.52 -33.19
N SER A 6 17.85 34.34 -32.71
CA SER A 6 17.09 33.11 -32.85
C SER A 6 15.69 33.38 -32.32
N ALA A 7 14.69 33.37 -33.20
CA ALA A 7 13.32 33.54 -32.75
C ALA A 7 12.98 32.39 -31.79
N ILE A 8 12.20 32.65 -30.75
CA ILE A 8 11.71 31.62 -29.83
C ILE A 8 11.09 30.43 -30.59
N PHE A 9 10.49 30.68 -31.75
CA PHE A 9 10.01 29.67 -32.69
C PHE A 9 11.10 28.71 -33.20
N THR A 10 12.28 29.23 -33.54
CA THR A 10 13.42 28.41 -34.00
C THR A 10 13.95 27.52 -32.88
N ILE A 11 13.76 27.93 -31.62
CA ILE A 11 14.14 27.17 -30.43
C ILE A 11 13.05 26.13 -30.09
N LEU A 12 11.77 26.50 -30.18
CA LEU A 12 10.60 25.64 -29.96
C LEU A 12 10.24 24.85 -31.23
N SER A 13 11.10 23.92 -31.62
CA SER A 13 10.79 22.95 -32.68
C SER A 13 9.66 21.99 -32.24
N ASN A 14 9.00 21.33 -33.20
CA ASN A 14 7.99 20.31 -32.91
C ASN A 14 8.52 19.22 -31.97
N ASP A 15 9.77 18.80 -32.16
CA ASP A 15 10.39 17.75 -31.35
C ASP A 15 10.59 18.22 -29.90
N LEU A 16 11.03 19.47 -29.70
CA LEU A 16 11.17 20.01 -28.36
C LEU A 16 9.80 20.13 -27.67
N LEU A 17 8.80 20.68 -28.34
CA LEU A 17 7.44 20.80 -27.82
C LEU A 17 6.85 19.43 -27.42
N LEU A 18 7.02 18.42 -28.27
CA LEU A 18 6.58 17.06 -28.00
C LEU A 18 7.35 16.41 -26.83
N SER A 19 8.62 16.76 -26.63
CA SER A 19 9.41 16.26 -25.51
C SER A 19 9.07 16.92 -24.18
N ILE A 20 8.60 18.17 -24.17
CA ILE A 20 8.22 18.88 -22.94
C ILE A 20 6.72 18.73 -22.61
N ALA A 21 5.87 18.49 -23.62
CA ALA A 21 4.41 18.45 -23.45
C ALA A 21 3.94 17.50 -22.32
N PRO A 22 4.51 16.29 -22.13
CA PRO A 22 4.08 15.41 -21.04
C PRO A 22 4.37 15.93 -19.62
N TYR A 23 5.18 16.97 -19.49
CA TYR A 23 5.48 17.63 -18.22
C TYR A 23 4.66 18.91 -17.99
N LEU A 24 3.90 19.35 -18.98
CA LEU A 24 3.06 20.53 -18.91
C LEU A 24 1.63 20.11 -18.55
N HIS A 25 1.01 20.80 -17.60
CA HIS A 25 -0.40 20.58 -17.34
C HIS A 25 -1.21 21.08 -18.57
N PRO A 26 -2.37 20.50 -18.93
CA PRO A 26 -3.15 20.95 -20.09
C PRO A 26 -3.55 22.43 -20.05
N LYS A 27 -3.66 23.01 -18.86
CA LYS A 27 -3.86 24.45 -18.66
C LYS A 27 -2.67 25.27 -19.17
N ASP A 28 -1.45 24.80 -18.95
CA ASP A 28 -0.23 25.45 -19.41
C ASP A 28 -0.06 25.31 -20.91
N ILE A 29 -0.43 24.15 -21.47
CA ILE A 29 -0.46 23.93 -22.93
C ILE A 29 -1.46 24.89 -23.58
N SER A 30 -2.65 25.08 -22.98
CA SER A 30 -3.64 26.05 -23.43
C SER A 30 -3.15 27.49 -23.30
N ALA A 31 -2.51 27.86 -22.19
CA ALA A 31 -1.91 29.18 -22.03
C ALA A 31 -0.81 29.42 -23.08
N LEU A 32 0.03 28.42 -23.35
CA LEU A 32 1.10 28.46 -24.34
C LEU A 32 0.55 28.63 -25.75
N SER A 33 -0.54 27.95 -26.11
CA SER A 33 -1.19 28.11 -27.42
C SER A 33 -1.71 29.53 -27.65
N LEU A 34 -2.15 30.22 -26.59
CA LEU A 34 -2.64 31.60 -26.68
C LEU A 34 -1.53 32.64 -26.86
N THR A 35 -0.26 32.29 -26.57
CA THR A 35 0.86 33.25 -26.68
C THR A 35 1.22 33.60 -28.12
N ASN A 36 1.02 32.68 -29.08
CA ASN A 36 1.49 32.87 -30.45
C ASN A 36 0.71 31.99 -31.44
N LYS A 37 0.28 32.56 -32.57
CA LYS A 37 -0.46 31.83 -33.62
C LYS A 37 0.30 30.64 -34.21
N LEU A 38 1.62 30.74 -34.37
CA LEU A 38 2.46 29.64 -34.83
C LEU A 38 2.52 28.53 -33.79
N ILE A 39 2.74 28.86 -32.51
CA ILE A 39 2.74 27.88 -31.41
C ILE A 39 1.37 27.20 -31.30
N ASN A 40 0.27 27.96 -31.43
CA ASN A 40 -1.07 27.40 -31.50
C ASN A 40 -1.22 26.38 -32.64
N ASN A 41 -0.79 26.77 -33.85
CA ASN A 41 -0.86 25.89 -35.02
C ASN A 41 -0.01 24.63 -34.83
N LEU A 42 1.16 24.74 -34.19
CA LEU A 42 2.00 23.59 -33.86
C LEU A 42 1.32 22.68 -32.83
N LEU A 43 0.82 23.23 -31.71
CA LEU A 43 0.17 22.45 -30.66
C LEU A 43 -1.15 21.79 -31.11
N THR A 44 -1.89 22.45 -32.00
CA THR A 44 -3.16 21.92 -32.54
C THR A 44 -2.94 20.89 -33.66
N SER A 45 -1.88 21.01 -34.46
CA SER A 45 -1.55 20.03 -35.50
C SER A 45 -0.74 18.84 -35.00
N ALA A 46 0.02 19.00 -33.92
CA ALA A 46 0.84 17.95 -33.35
C ALA A 46 -0.02 16.93 -32.57
N GLN A 47 -0.34 15.80 -33.21
CA GLN A 47 -1.06 14.66 -32.60
C GLN A 47 -0.41 14.06 -31.35
N GLY A 48 0.81 14.47 -30.99
CA GLY A 48 1.55 13.94 -29.86
C GLY A 48 1.39 14.73 -28.55
N VAL A 49 0.91 15.97 -28.59
CA VAL A 49 0.91 16.88 -27.42
C VAL A 49 0.07 16.33 -26.27
N TYR A 50 -1.09 15.77 -26.58
CA TYR A 50 -2.04 15.21 -25.62
C TYR A 50 -1.90 13.68 -25.47
N ARG A 51 -0.83 13.08 -25.98
CA ARG A 51 -0.68 11.61 -25.99
C ARG A 51 -0.45 11.04 -24.60
N HIS A 52 0.28 11.78 -23.77
CA HIS A 52 0.62 11.40 -22.40
C HIS A 52 0.29 12.58 -21.51
N ILE A 53 -0.77 12.44 -20.72
CA ILE A 53 -1.29 13.52 -19.90
C ILE A 53 -1.29 13.10 -18.44
N ASP A 54 -0.74 13.98 -17.61
CA ASP A 54 -0.90 13.93 -16.17
C ASP A 54 -1.86 15.04 -15.71
N LEU A 55 -2.99 14.63 -15.13
CA LEU A 55 -4.02 15.50 -14.55
C LEU A 55 -4.03 15.39 -13.01
N SER A 56 -2.99 14.79 -12.42
CA SER A 56 -2.85 14.71 -10.98
C SER A 56 -2.73 16.11 -10.39
N PRO A 57 -3.38 16.40 -9.25
CA PRO A 57 -3.40 17.75 -8.73
C PRO A 57 -2.05 18.12 -8.11
N GLU A 58 -1.54 19.32 -8.43
CA GLU A 58 -0.27 19.85 -7.88
C GLU A 58 -0.26 19.94 -6.34
N LYS A 59 -1.44 20.20 -5.76
CA LYS A 59 -1.68 20.24 -4.32
C LYS A 59 -2.52 19.02 -3.98
N LYS A 60 -2.38 18.46 -2.77
CA LYS A 60 -3.19 17.34 -2.25
C LYS A 60 -4.69 17.68 -2.03
N ARG A 61 -5.26 18.53 -2.88
CA ARG A 61 -6.69 18.85 -2.99
C ARG A 61 -7.24 18.08 -4.18
N PHE A 62 -8.25 17.27 -3.94
CA PHE A 62 -8.94 16.52 -4.97
C PHE A 62 -9.62 17.49 -5.94
N GLN A 63 -9.44 17.25 -7.24
CA GLN A 63 -10.14 17.94 -8.32
C GLN A 63 -11.10 16.96 -9.00
N ASP A 64 -12.26 17.47 -9.42
CA ASP A 64 -13.27 16.68 -10.10
C ASP A 64 -12.84 16.39 -11.54
N VAL A 65 -12.83 15.10 -11.89
CA VAL A 65 -12.42 14.64 -13.22
C VAL A 65 -13.36 15.14 -14.31
N GLU A 66 -14.62 15.46 -14.01
CA GLU A 66 -15.58 16.01 -15.01
C GLU A 66 -15.04 17.28 -15.69
N LYS A 67 -14.34 18.09 -14.90
CA LYS A 67 -13.81 19.38 -15.33
C LYS A 67 -12.47 19.24 -16.05
N LEU A 68 -11.82 18.09 -15.93
CA LEU A 68 -10.46 17.84 -16.41
C LEU A 68 -10.46 16.98 -17.67
N VAL A 69 -11.37 16.01 -17.77
CA VAL A 69 -11.40 15.03 -18.85
C VAL A 69 -12.53 15.36 -19.82
N SER A 70 -12.16 15.86 -20.99
CA SER A 70 -13.08 16.09 -22.11
C SER A 70 -13.04 14.91 -23.10
N PRO A 71 -14.07 14.72 -23.96
CA PRO A 71 -14.05 13.73 -25.02
C PRO A 71 -12.84 13.87 -25.97
N THR A 72 -12.39 15.11 -26.21
CA THR A 72 -11.20 15.41 -27.01
C THR A 72 -9.91 14.92 -26.35
N ILE A 73 -9.80 15.06 -25.03
CA ILE A 73 -8.67 14.51 -24.28
C ILE A 73 -8.70 12.99 -24.35
N LEU A 74 -9.84 12.36 -24.11
CA LEU A 74 -9.98 10.90 -24.17
C LEU A 74 -9.64 10.32 -25.56
N SER A 75 -9.91 11.06 -26.64
CA SER A 75 -9.61 10.62 -28.00
C SER A 75 -8.14 10.79 -28.39
N ALA A 76 -7.43 11.77 -27.81
CA ALA A 76 -6.02 12.03 -28.12
C ALA A 76 -5.03 11.30 -27.18
N THR A 77 -5.50 10.80 -26.03
CA THR A 77 -4.63 10.29 -24.96
C THR A 77 -4.42 8.78 -25.03
N ARG A 78 -3.16 8.35 -24.89
CA ARG A 78 -2.77 6.93 -24.73
C ARG A 78 -2.36 6.58 -23.31
N THR A 79 -1.71 7.51 -22.60
CA THR A 79 -1.38 7.39 -21.17
C THR A 79 -2.09 8.50 -20.42
N LEU A 80 -2.99 8.15 -19.51
CA LEU A 80 -3.74 9.09 -18.69
C LEU A 80 -3.43 8.85 -17.20
N VAL A 81 -2.90 9.87 -16.52
CA VAL A 81 -2.65 9.84 -15.08
C VAL A 81 -3.65 10.75 -14.36
N LEU A 82 -4.42 10.16 -13.45
CA LEU A 82 -5.49 10.82 -12.68
C LEU A 82 -5.23 10.68 -11.17
N ASP A 83 -3.98 10.50 -10.75
CA ASP A 83 -3.69 10.17 -9.36
C ASP A 83 -4.21 11.26 -8.42
N PHE A 84 -4.78 10.84 -7.27
CA PHE A 84 -5.35 11.74 -6.27
C PHE A 84 -6.47 12.67 -6.77
N THR A 85 -7.23 12.27 -7.80
CA THR A 85 -8.42 12.99 -8.28
C THR A 85 -9.73 12.44 -7.70
N LEU A 86 -10.84 13.16 -7.86
CA LEU A 86 -12.18 12.67 -7.56
C LEU A 86 -12.80 12.10 -8.84
N VAL A 87 -13.01 10.78 -8.87
CA VAL A 87 -13.54 10.05 -10.03
C VAL A 87 -14.93 9.52 -9.67
N ALA A 88 -15.96 9.97 -10.36
CA ALA A 88 -17.30 9.40 -10.25
C ALA A 88 -17.43 8.11 -11.07
N VAL A 89 -18.38 7.24 -10.72
CA VAL A 89 -18.59 5.94 -11.38
C VAL A 89 -18.83 6.08 -12.89
N ALA A 90 -19.69 7.01 -13.31
CA ALA A 90 -19.99 7.23 -14.72
C ALA A 90 -18.76 7.67 -15.55
N GLN A 91 -17.89 8.49 -14.96
CA GLN A 91 -16.65 8.93 -15.60
C GLN A 91 -15.67 7.77 -15.75
N LEU A 92 -15.54 6.95 -14.70
CA LEU A 92 -14.67 5.77 -14.71
C LEU A 92 -15.02 4.83 -15.86
N GLU A 93 -16.31 4.57 -16.11
CA GLU A 93 -16.75 3.73 -17.22
C GLU A 93 -16.30 4.29 -18.58
N SER A 94 -16.47 5.60 -18.80
CA SER A 94 -16.04 6.27 -20.04
C SER A 94 -14.52 6.23 -20.26
N ILE A 95 -13.74 6.29 -19.18
CA ILE A 95 -12.28 6.26 -19.22
C ILE A 95 -11.78 4.83 -19.46
N VAL A 96 -12.31 3.86 -18.73
CA VAL A 96 -11.89 2.45 -18.78
C VAL A 96 -12.19 1.81 -20.14
N HIS A 97 -13.29 2.19 -20.77
CA HIS A 97 -13.67 1.69 -22.10
C HIS A 97 -13.30 2.63 -23.24
N SER A 98 -12.49 3.67 -22.98
CA SER A 98 -11.95 4.52 -24.04
C SER A 98 -11.21 3.69 -25.09
N SER A 99 -11.41 4.02 -26.36
CA SER A 99 -10.80 3.30 -27.49
C SER A 99 -9.32 3.61 -27.69
N ASN A 100 -8.79 4.66 -27.05
CA ASN A 100 -7.41 5.12 -27.24
C ASN A 100 -6.51 4.94 -26.02
N ILE A 101 -7.08 4.90 -24.81
CA ILE A 101 -6.27 4.77 -23.59
C ILE A 101 -5.72 3.35 -23.48
N THR A 102 -4.41 3.28 -23.26
CA THR A 102 -3.66 2.02 -23.12
C THR A 102 -3.06 1.87 -21.72
N LEU A 103 -2.64 2.98 -21.12
CA LEU A 103 -2.17 3.06 -19.73
C LEU A 103 -3.04 4.05 -18.95
N LEU A 104 -3.56 3.60 -17.82
CA LEU A 104 -4.36 4.42 -16.91
C LEU A 104 -3.76 4.38 -15.51
N SER A 105 -3.60 5.54 -14.88
CA SER A 105 -3.25 5.64 -13.46
C SER A 105 -4.39 6.29 -12.70
N ILE A 106 -4.89 5.59 -11.68
CA ILE A 106 -6.01 6.02 -10.82
C ILE A 106 -5.64 5.80 -9.34
N ARG A 107 -4.36 5.98 -9.00
CA ARG A 107 -3.84 5.72 -7.65
C ARG A 107 -4.31 6.80 -6.70
N GLY A 108 -4.84 6.39 -5.55
CA GLY A 108 -5.29 7.32 -4.51
C GLY A 108 -6.49 8.19 -4.89
N CYS A 109 -7.20 7.87 -5.98
CA CYS A 109 -8.44 8.55 -6.34
C CYS A 109 -9.52 8.36 -5.26
N LYS A 110 -10.35 9.39 -5.07
CA LYS A 110 -11.57 9.29 -4.25
C LYS A 110 -12.77 9.04 -5.15
N GLY A 111 -13.82 8.45 -4.59
CA GLY A 111 -15.09 8.20 -5.29
C GLY A 111 -15.14 6.91 -6.11
N ILE A 112 -14.00 6.23 -6.30
CA ILE A 112 -13.96 4.91 -6.94
C ILE A 112 -14.57 3.86 -6.01
N ASP A 113 -15.65 3.23 -6.47
CA ASP A 113 -16.16 2.01 -5.87
C ASP A 113 -15.35 0.81 -6.38
N GLU A 114 -14.75 0.06 -5.45
CA GLU A 114 -13.85 -1.04 -5.76
C GLU A 114 -14.55 -2.18 -6.50
N ARG A 115 -15.81 -2.47 -6.15
CA ARG A 115 -16.58 -3.55 -6.81
C ARG A 115 -16.99 -3.15 -8.21
N THR A 116 -17.43 -1.92 -8.42
CA THR A 116 -17.71 -1.41 -9.76
C THR A 116 -16.46 -1.39 -10.63
N LEU A 117 -15.31 -0.96 -10.09
CA LEU A 117 -14.04 -1.01 -10.80
C LEU A 117 -13.65 -2.45 -11.17
N MET A 118 -13.75 -3.40 -10.22
CA MET A 118 -13.51 -4.83 -10.48
C MET A 118 -14.42 -5.37 -11.58
N ALA A 119 -15.70 -4.99 -11.59
CA ALA A 119 -16.67 -5.42 -12.61
C ALA A 119 -16.30 -4.93 -14.02
N HIS A 120 -15.65 -3.78 -14.16
CA HIS A 120 -15.15 -3.30 -15.46
C HIS A 120 -13.99 -4.15 -16.00
N PHE A 121 -13.25 -4.85 -15.13
CA PHE A 121 -12.19 -5.77 -15.52
C PHE A 121 -12.64 -7.22 -15.60
N SER A 122 -13.94 -7.51 -15.45
CA SER A 122 -14.50 -8.83 -15.72
C SER A 122 -14.16 -9.29 -17.15
N PRO A 123 -13.90 -10.59 -17.36
CA PRO A 123 -13.49 -11.12 -18.67
C PRO A 123 -14.53 -10.90 -19.78
N GLU A 124 -15.80 -10.70 -19.42
CA GLU A 124 -16.90 -10.40 -20.35
C GLU A 124 -16.81 -9.00 -20.97
N ARG A 125 -16.11 -8.06 -20.32
CA ARG A 125 -15.98 -6.67 -20.79
C ARG A 125 -14.68 -6.49 -21.55
N SER A 126 -14.76 -6.02 -22.80
CA SER A 126 -13.56 -5.69 -23.57
C SER A 126 -13.05 -4.28 -23.22
N THR A 127 -11.73 -4.12 -23.11
CA THR A 127 -11.08 -2.81 -22.98
C THR A 127 -9.80 -2.77 -23.81
N LYS A 128 -9.42 -1.56 -24.26
CA LYS A 128 -8.12 -1.30 -24.92
C LYS A 128 -6.99 -1.10 -23.92
N LEU A 129 -7.31 -0.91 -22.64
CA LEU A 129 -6.33 -0.82 -21.58
C LEU A 129 -5.44 -2.06 -21.58
N LYS A 130 -4.14 -1.80 -21.46
CA LYS A 130 -3.12 -2.82 -21.29
C LYS A 130 -2.47 -2.72 -19.92
N GLY A 131 -2.54 -1.56 -19.26
CA GLY A 131 -1.94 -1.33 -17.97
C GLY A 131 -2.78 -0.40 -17.09
N VAL A 132 -2.98 -0.78 -15.83
CA VAL A 132 -3.69 0.01 -14.83
C VAL A 132 -2.87 0.12 -13.55
N TYR A 133 -2.50 1.35 -13.18
CA TYR A 133 -1.90 1.65 -11.88
C TYR A 133 -3.02 1.98 -10.88
N TYR A 134 -3.13 1.20 -9.82
CA TYR A 134 -4.18 1.34 -8.82
C TYR A 134 -3.72 1.01 -7.40
N PHE A 135 -2.91 -0.03 -7.23
CA PHE A 135 -2.59 -0.61 -5.92
C PHE A 135 -1.46 0.13 -5.19
N THR A 136 -0.54 0.73 -5.93
CA THR A 136 0.71 1.27 -5.40
C THR A 136 0.65 2.76 -5.13
N ASP A 137 1.58 3.26 -4.33
CA ASP A 137 1.79 4.71 -4.23
C ASP A 137 2.51 5.24 -5.49
N PRO A 138 2.14 6.41 -6.03
CA PRO A 138 2.82 7.04 -7.15
C PRO A 138 4.32 7.29 -6.96
N ALA A 139 4.74 7.51 -5.72
CA ALA A 139 6.13 7.65 -5.32
C ALA A 139 6.41 6.73 -4.13
N PRO A 140 6.62 5.41 -4.36
CA PRO A 140 6.79 4.47 -3.27
C PRO A 140 8.06 4.80 -2.50
N THR A 141 7.90 5.16 -1.23
CA THR A 141 9.00 5.50 -0.30
C THR A 141 9.38 4.33 0.61
N THR A 142 8.64 3.22 0.54
CA THR A 142 8.82 2.06 1.43
C THR A 142 8.69 0.75 0.67
N SER A 143 9.24 -0.32 1.23
CA SER A 143 9.08 -1.70 0.73
C SER A 143 7.63 -2.21 0.79
N ARG A 144 6.78 -1.59 1.62
CA ARG A 144 5.31 -1.78 1.58
C ARG A 144 4.72 -0.88 0.50
N PHE A 145 4.85 -1.34 -0.74
CA PHE A 145 4.47 -0.55 -1.91
C PHE A 145 2.96 -0.54 -2.21
N VAL A 146 2.21 -1.60 -1.82
CA VAL A 146 0.73 -1.57 -1.83
C VAL A 146 0.22 -1.08 -0.47
N ARG A 147 -0.59 -0.03 -0.48
CA ARG A 147 -1.11 0.57 0.77
C ARG A 147 -2.21 -0.31 1.34
N LYS A 148 -2.20 -0.55 2.66
CA LYS A 148 -3.27 -1.30 3.38
C LYS A 148 -4.67 -0.71 3.12
N SER A 149 -4.75 0.60 2.87
CA SER A 149 -5.98 1.30 2.56
C SER A 149 -6.39 1.25 1.08
N ALA A 150 -5.55 0.74 0.17
CA ALA A 150 -5.82 0.74 -1.26
C ALA A 150 -6.87 -0.31 -1.68
N THR A 151 -7.04 -1.38 -0.91
CA THR A 151 -7.99 -2.46 -1.24
C THR A 151 -8.74 -2.92 0.00
N LYS A 152 -10.07 -2.89 -0.03
CA LYS A 152 -10.89 -3.54 1.01
C LYS A 152 -11.08 -5.03 0.72
N PHE A 153 -10.96 -5.43 -0.55
CA PHE A 153 -11.25 -6.79 -1.01
C PHE A 153 -10.05 -7.44 -1.74
N PRO A 154 -8.92 -7.71 -1.04
CA PRO A 154 -7.70 -8.22 -1.68
C PRO A 154 -7.86 -9.59 -2.34
N ASN A 155 -8.78 -10.43 -1.85
CA ASN A 155 -9.02 -11.76 -2.41
C ASN A 155 -9.90 -11.67 -3.68
N GLU A 156 -10.89 -10.77 -3.72
CA GLU A 156 -11.70 -10.52 -4.92
C GLU A 156 -10.84 -9.94 -6.05
N TRP A 157 -9.95 -8.99 -5.74
CA TRP A 157 -8.97 -8.50 -6.71
C TRP A 157 -8.04 -9.58 -7.22
N ALA A 158 -7.64 -10.52 -6.36
CA ALA A 158 -6.81 -11.64 -6.80
C ALA A 158 -7.56 -12.51 -7.81
N LEU A 159 -8.87 -12.72 -7.66
CA LEU A 159 -9.69 -13.40 -8.67
C LEU A 159 -9.75 -12.61 -9.97
N VAL A 160 -9.99 -11.29 -9.91
CA VAL A 160 -10.00 -10.41 -11.09
C VAL A 160 -8.68 -10.48 -11.84
N ILE A 161 -7.55 -10.31 -11.15
CA ILE A 161 -6.20 -10.35 -11.75
C ILE A 161 -5.89 -11.75 -12.31
N SER A 162 -6.34 -12.82 -11.65
CA SER A 162 -6.16 -14.20 -12.14
C SER A 162 -6.90 -14.43 -13.47
N ASN A 163 -8.12 -13.89 -13.57
CA ASN A 163 -8.98 -14.07 -14.73
C ASN A 163 -8.69 -13.07 -15.86
N ARG A 164 -8.10 -11.91 -15.54
CA ARG A 164 -7.82 -10.82 -16.49
C ARG A 164 -6.33 -10.74 -16.86
N ARG A 165 -5.91 -11.61 -17.79
CA ARG A 165 -4.48 -11.75 -18.18
C ARG A 165 -3.98 -10.77 -19.25
N ASP A 166 -4.89 -10.07 -19.92
CA ASP A 166 -4.60 -9.08 -20.98
C ASP A 166 -4.30 -7.67 -20.44
N VAL A 167 -4.59 -7.43 -19.15
CA VAL A 167 -4.33 -6.17 -18.45
C VAL A 167 -3.27 -6.40 -17.38
N CYS A 168 -2.20 -5.61 -17.42
CA CYS A 168 -1.15 -5.59 -16.42
C CYS A 168 -1.52 -4.61 -15.30
N PHE A 169 -1.24 -4.98 -14.06
CA PHE A 169 -1.46 -4.13 -12.89
C PHE A 169 -0.13 -3.79 -12.22
N ASP A 170 -0.12 -2.77 -11.37
CA ASP A 170 0.98 -2.44 -10.46
C ASP A 170 1.06 -3.38 -9.23
N THR A 171 0.39 -4.54 -9.30
CA THR A 171 0.57 -5.69 -8.42
C THR A 171 0.41 -7.00 -9.20
N ARG A 172 0.61 -8.14 -8.54
CA ARG A 172 0.34 -9.47 -9.09
C ARG A 172 -0.08 -10.45 -8.00
N LEU A 173 -0.55 -11.62 -8.40
CA LEU A 173 -0.83 -12.73 -7.49
C LEU A 173 0.41 -13.14 -6.69
N CYS A 174 0.22 -13.33 -5.39
CA CYS A 174 1.21 -13.87 -4.50
C CYS A 174 1.45 -15.35 -4.83
N ARG A 175 2.72 -15.74 -4.95
CA ARG A 175 3.15 -17.13 -5.16
C ARG A 175 3.91 -17.69 -3.95
N GLY A 176 3.62 -17.19 -2.76
CA GLY A 176 4.20 -17.76 -1.54
C GLY A 176 3.58 -19.13 -1.24
N SER A 177 4.31 -19.94 -0.46
CA SER A 177 3.91 -21.31 -0.13
C SER A 177 2.52 -21.44 0.50
N LYS A 178 2.04 -20.39 1.17
CA LYS A 178 0.70 -20.36 1.78
C LYS A 178 -0.46 -20.28 0.77
N HIS A 179 -0.17 -20.16 -0.52
CA HIS A 179 -1.14 -20.14 -1.62
C HIS A 179 -0.86 -21.25 -2.64
N GLN A 180 -0.06 -22.26 -2.29
CA GLN A 180 0.12 -23.44 -3.13
C GLN A 180 -1.13 -24.32 -3.00
N ILE A 181 -1.63 -24.83 -4.12
CA ILE A 181 -2.87 -25.61 -4.17
C ILE A 181 -2.62 -26.95 -3.47
N ASP A 182 -3.24 -27.15 -2.30
CA ASP A 182 -3.33 -28.48 -1.67
C ASP A 182 -4.32 -29.36 -2.45
N GLU A 183 -4.20 -30.69 -2.34
CA GLU A 183 -5.00 -31.71 -3.05
C GLU A 183 -6.53 -31.56 -2.88
N VAL A 184 -6.98 -30.75 -1.91
CA VAL A 184 -8.40 -30.50 -1.58
C VAL A 184 -8.94 -29.18 -2.17
N GLY A 185 -8.14 -28.46 -2.97
CA GLY A 185 -8.65 -27.46 -3.91
C GLY A 185 -9.24 -26.18 -3.33
N SER A 186 -8.92 -25.78 -2.09
CA SER A 186 -9.39 -24.52 -1.50
C SER A 186 -8.26 -23.67 -0.92
N THR A 187 -7.50 -23.00 -1.79
CA THR A 187 -6.71 -21.84 -1.37
C THR A 187 -7.19 -20.60 -2.11
N GLU A 188 -7.59 -19.59 -1.34
CA GLU A 188 -8.00 -18.30 -1.90
C GLU A 188 -6.76 -17.58 -2.47
N PRO A 189 -6.80 -17.15 -3.74
CA PRO A 189 -5.71 -16.37 -4.32
C PRO A 189 -5.61 -15.02 -3.60
N ARG A 190 -4.40 -14.48 -3.52
CA ARG A 190 -4.15 -13.19 -2.88
C ARG A 190 -3.22 -12.35 -3.71
N ILE A 191 -3.44 -11.03 -3.72
CA ILE A 191 -2.51 -10.08 -4.33
C ILE A 191 -1.22 -9.96 -3.51
N SER A 192 -0.15 -9.49 -4.13
CA SER A 192 1.12 -9.21 -3.46
C SER A 192 1.12 -7.77 -2.96
N GLU A 193 1.27 -7.56 -1.66
CA GLU A 193 1.28 -6.21 -1.09
C GLU A 193 2.68 -5.68 -0.74
N ILE A 194 3.67 -6.58 -0.68
CA ILE A 194 5.02 -6.29 -0.16
C ILE A 194 6.06 -6.61 -1.21
N LYS A 195 6.94 -5.64 -1.45
CA LYS A 195 8.08 -5.74 -2.35
C LYS A 195 9.30 -6.07 -1.50
N LEU A 196 9.80 -7.29 -1.68
CA LEU A 196 11.01 -7.74 -1.00
C LEU A 196 12.21 -7.31 -1.82
N GLU A 197 12.88 -6.29 -1.33
CA GLU A 197 14.08 -5.73 -1.94
C GLU A 197 15.32 -6.52 -1.51
N GLY A 198 16.30 -6.61 -2.40
CA GLY A 198 17.53 -7.34 -2.11
C GLY A 198 17.36 -8.86 -2.02
N GLY A 199 18.44 -9.53 -1.63
CA GLY A 199 18.45 -10.97 -1.39
C GLY A 199 17.97 -11.32 0.01
N CYS A 200 17.64 -12.60 0.21
CA CYS A 200 17.33 -13.15 1.53
C CYS A 200 18.46 -12.83 2.53
N SER A 201 18.14 -12.29 3.70
CA SER A 201 19.11 -11.94 4.74
C SER A 201 19.82 -13.16 5.37
N GLY A 202 19.35 -14.39 5.09
CA GLY A 202 20.01 -15.61 5.53
C GLY A 202 20.96 -16.20 4.47
N CYS A 203 20.48 -16.41 3.25
CA CYS A 203 21.23 -17.11 2.19
C CYS A 203 21.65 -16.22 1.01
N GLY A 204 21.28 -14.94 0.99
CA GLY A 204 21.57 -14.01 -0.11
C GLY A 204 20.76 -14.24 -1.39
N ILE A 205 19.98 -15.33 -1.48
CA ILE A 205 19.25 -15.70 -2.69
C ILE A 205 18.11 -14.71 -2.96
N TYR A 206 18.00 -14.29 -4.22
CA TYR A 206 16.89 -13.50 -4.74
C TYR A 206 15.80 -14.43 -5.27
N PRO A 207 14.51 -14.22 -4.93
CA PRO A 207 13.45 -15.06 -5.47
C PRO A 207 13.30 -14.79 -6.96
N THR A 208 13.42 -15.84 -7.76
CA THR A 208 13.46 -15.75 -9.21
C THR A 208 12.17 -15.13 -9.77
N SER A 209 12.33 -14.10 -10.61
CA SER A 209 11.23 -13.48 -11.38
C SER A 209 10.98 -14.12 -12.75
N LYS A 210 11.78 -15.13 -13.13
CA LYS A 210 11.71 -15.80 -14.43
C LYS A 210 10.32 -16.44 -14.64
N GLY A 211 9.67 -16.07 -15.74
CA GLY A 211 8.33 -16.56 -16.09
C GLY A 211 7.19 -15.95 -15.27
N LEU A 212 7.44 -14.89 -14.48
CA LEU A 212 6.38 -14.15 -13.80
C LEU A 212 5.70 -13.15 -14.76
N PRO A 213 4.38 -12.93 -14.60
CA PRO A 213 3.71 -11.82 -15.28
C PRO A 213 4.41 -10.50 -14.97
N ASN A 214 4.49 -9.64 -15.99
CA ASN A 214 4.98 -8.29 -15.82
C ASN A 214 4.11 -7.54 -14.80
N VAL A 215 4.75 -6.65 -14.04
CA VAL A 215 4.09 -5.76 -13.08
C VAL A 215 4.45 -4.34 -13.46
N LEU A 216 3.47 -3.45 -13.43
CA LEU A 216 3.72 -2.04 -13.70
C LEU A 216 4.55 -1.42 -12.58
N VAL A 217 5.45 -0.52 -12.96
CA VAL A 217 6.42 0.10 -12.05
C VAL A 217 6.13 1.58 -11.94
N ALA A 218 6.05 2.10 -10.72
CA ALA A 218 5.94 3.53 -10.50
C ALA A 218 7.28 4.25 -10.81
N PRO A 219 7.24 5.47 -11.36
CA PRO A 219 6.04 6.22 -11.79
C PRO A 219 5.52 5.76 -13.16
N ALA A 220 4.27 6.11 -13.48
CA ALA A 220 3.72 5.84 -14.81
C ALA A 220 4.54 6.56 -15.90
N PRO A 221 4.83 5.92 -17.05
CA PRO A 221 5.69 6.50 -18.07
C PRO A 221 5.00 7.66 -18.80
N LEU A 222 5.66 8.81 -18.83
CA LEU A 222 5.16 10.03 -19.49
C LEU A 222 5.56 10.14 -20.98
N HIS A 223 6.44 9.27 -21.47
CA HIS A 223 6.94 9.30 -22.86
C HIS A 223 6.65 8.03 -23.66
N SER A 224 5.91 7.09 -23.08
CA SER A 224 5.59 5.82 -23.71
C SER A 224 4.31 5.26 -23.14
N SER A 225 3.49 4.67 -24.01
CA SER A 225 2.30 3.94 -23.61
C SER A 225 2.47 2.42 -23.72
N THR A 226 3.70 1.95 -23.94
CA THR A 226 3.99 0.52 -24.08
C THR A 226 4.18 -0.16 -22.72
N ILE A 227 3.57 -1.34 -22.57
CA ILE A 227 3.68 -2.14 -21.33
C ILE A 227 5.13 -2.51 -21.03
N ARG A 228 5.93 -2.77 -22.07
CA ARG A 228 7.34 -3.09 -21.92
C ARG A 228 8.12 -1.97 -21.22
N VAL A 229 7.81 -0.71 -21.47
CA VAL A 229 8.45 0.43 -20.78
C VAL A 229 7.85 0.59 -19.39
N ALA A 230 6.53 0.48 -19.27
CA ALA A 230 5.81 0.61 -18.00
C ALA A 230 6.21 -0.44 -16.94
N CYS A 231 6.77 -1.58 -17.36
CA CYS A 231 7.20 -2.67 -16.47
C CYS A 231 8.72 -2.71 -16.21
N ARG A 232 9.50 -1.75 -16.73
CA ARG A 232 10.95 -1.68 -16.48
C ARG A 232 11.23 -0.88 -15.20
N GLY A 233 12.15 -1.38 -14.39
CA GLY A 233 12.71 -0.63 -13.26
C GLY A 233 13.59 0.54 -13.72
N ALA A 234 14.03 1.36 -12.77
CA ALA A 234 14.92 2.50 -13.03
C ALA A 234 16.25 2.09 -13.68
N ASP A 235 16.70 0.85 -13.45
CA ASP A 235 17.90 0.25 -14.07
C ASP A 235 17.64 -0.34 -15.47
N GLY A 236 16.43 -0.19 -16.00
CA GLY A 236 16.00 -0.72 -17.29
C GLY A 236 15.79 -2.24 -17.32
N LYS A 237 15.98 -2.94 -16.19
CA LYS A 237 15.78 -4.40 -16.08
C LYS A 237 14.35 -4.71 -15.63
N PRO A 238 13.82 -5.91 -15.95
CA PRO A 238 12.60 -6.39 -15.33
C PRO A 238 12.81 -6.43 -13.82
N ILE A 239 11.86 -5.87 -13.09
CA ILE A 239 11.91 -5.90 -11.64
C ILE A 239 11.97 -7.36 -11.17
N ALA A 240 13.14 -7.76 -10.66
CA ALA A 240 13.36 -9.08 -10.08
C ALA A 240 12.78 -9.19 -8.66
N ASP A 241 11.98 -8.21 -8.24
CA ASP A 241 11.49 -8.15 -6.87
C ASP A 241 10.54 -9.30 -6.58
N ALA A 242 10.77 -9.89 -5.42
CA ALA A 242 9.91 -10.93 -4.91
C ALA A 242 8.69 -10.31 -4.26
N LEU A 243 7.72 -9.96 -5.09
CA LEU A 243 6.42 -9.54 -4.61
C LEU A 243 5.76 -10.72 -3.86
N ARG A 244 5.31 -10.43 -2.64
CA ARG A 244 4.63 -11.36 -1.75
C ARG A 244 3.50 -10.67 -1.01
N CYS A 245 2.55 -11.45 -0.54
CA CYS A 245 1.50 -10.94 0.32
C CYS A 245 1.94 -10.83 1.79
N GLU A 246 1.25 -10.02 2.58
CA GLU A 246 1.48 -9.84 4.02
C GLU A 246 1.36 -11.16 4.78
N MET A 247 0.46 -12.06 4.38
CA MET A 247 0.35 -13.38 4.99
C MET A 247 1.60 -14.23 4.76
N CYS A 248 2.16 -14.21 3.55
CA CYS A 248 3.31 -15.03 3.19
C CYS A 248 4.57 -14.56 3.89
N VAL A 249 4.80 -13.26 3.98
CA VAL A 249 6.01 -12.70 4.63
C VAL A 249 5.85 -12.48 6.12
N ARG A 250 4.67 -12.77 6.68
CA ARG A 250 4.43 -12.74 8.13
C ARG A 250 5.51 -13.56 8.86
N GLU A 251 6.15 -12.95 9.85
CA GLU A 251 7.26 -13.52 10.63
C GLU A 251 8.58 -13.73 9.85
N ARG A 252 8.68 -13.20 8.64
CA ARG A 252 9.88 -13.31 7.77
C ARG A 252 10.31 -12.00 7.10
N TRP A 253 9.65 -10.89 7.37
CA TRP A 253 9.99 -9.57 6.81
C TRP A 253 9.92 -8.50 7.89
N CYS A 254 10.96 -7.70 7.98
CA CYS A 254 11.10 -6.63 8.95
C CYS A 254 10.55 -5.33 8.37
N GLU A 255 9.53 -4.76 9.00
CA GLU A 255 8.92 -3.48 8.65
C GLU A 255 9.87 -2.29 8.93
N GLY A 256 10.78 -2.44 9.91
CA GLY A 256 11.75 -1.39 10.26
C GLY A 256 12.88 -1.19 9.24
N CYS A 257 13.59 -2.27 8.87
CA CYS A 257 14.76 -2.19 7.98
C CYS A 257 14.55 -2.83 6.59
N GLY A 258 13.39 -3.41 6.30
CA GLY A 258 13.11 -4.07 5.02
C GLY A 258 13.77 -5.44 4.82
N LYS A 259 14.69 -5.87 5.70
CA LYS A 259 15.30 -7.20 5.68
C LYS A 259 14.23 -8.29 5.66
N TRP A 260 14.47 -9.35 4.88
CA TRP A 260 13.54 -10.46 4.75
C TRP A 260 14.27 -11.79 4.63
N TRP A 261 13.57 -12.88 4.94
CA TRP A 261 14.10 -14.25 4.90
C TRP A 261 13.22 -15.15 4.03
N CYS A 262 13.83 -15.95 3.16
CA CYS A 262 13.13 -16.95 2.36
C CYS A 262 12.51 -18.04 3.25
N GLU A 263 11.60 -18.81 2.66
CA GLU A 263 10.85 -19.89 3.33
C GLU A 263 11.81 -20.88 4.01
N SER A 264 12.85 -21.33 3.30
CA SER A 264 13.86 -22.24 3.84
C SER A 264 14.66 -21.63 4.99
N CYS A 265 15.04 -20.35 4.90
CA CYS A 265 15.78 -19.67 5.97
C CYS A 265 14.92 -19.39 7.21
N ALA A 266 13.60 -19.48 7.10
CA ALA A 266 12.66 -19.17 8.18
C ALA A 266 11.87 -20.38 8.68
N ALA A 267 12.10 -21.59 8.14
CA ALA A 267 11.30 -22.78 8.42
C ALA A 267 11.10 -23.04 9.93
N ASP A 268 12.17 -22.95 10.72
CA ASP A 268 12.14 -23.32 12.15
C ASP A 268 12.32 -22.13 13.10
N LYS A 269 12.42 -20.90 12.57
CA LYS A 269 12.76 -19.71 13.36
C LYS A 269 11.94 -18.52 12.93
N LYS A 270 11.21 -17.93 13.87
CA LYS A 270 10.62 -16.59 13.69
C LYS A 270 11.76 -15.59 13.56
N ARG A 271 11.90 -15.00 12.37
CA ARG A 271 12.99 -14.04 12.08
C ARG A 271 12.65 -12.63 12.51
N VAL A 272 11.35 -12.35 12.62
CA VAL A 272 10.82 -11.09 13.11
C VAL A 272 9.71 -11.33 14.11
N THR A 273 9.60 -10.45 15.10
CA THR A 273 8.53 -10.43 16.10
C THR A 273 8.00 -9.01 16.25
N ARG A 274 6.87 -8.83 16.93
CA ARG A 274 6.33 -7.49 17.19
C ARG A 274 6.88 -6.99 18.53
N PRO A 275 7.68 -5.91 18.56
CA PRO A 275 8.14 -5.34 19.83
C PRO A 275 7.05 -4.54 20.53
N CYS A 276 6.12 -3.97 19.77
CA CYS A 276 4.96 -3.27 20.27
C CYS A 276 3.78 -3.40 19.29
N LEU A 277 2.58 -2.96 19.71
CA LEU A 277 1.37 -3.00 18.88
C LEU A 277 1.47 -2.12 17.63
N GLU A 278 2.22 -1.03 17.71
CA GLU A 278 2.29 0.02 16.68
C GLU A 278 3.51 -0.14 15.77
N CYS A 279 4.56 -0.81 16.25
CA CYS A 279 5.86 -0.97 15.60
C CYS A 279 5.88 -1.93 14.41
N GLY A 280 4.82 -2.72 14.23
CA GLY A 280 4.79 -3.81 13.25
C GLY A 280 5.76 -4.95 13.57
N PHE A 281 6.03 -5.82 12.59
CA PHE A 281 7.01 -6.90 12.73
C PHE A 281 8.45 -6.39 12.50
N GLN A 282 9.35 -6.65 13.44
CA GLN A 282 10.74 -6.19 13.40
C GLN A 282 11.72 -7.34 13.63
N CYS A 283 12.91 -7.26 13.02
CA CYS A 283 14.00 -8.20 13.27
C CYS A 283 14.67 -7.92 14.63
N GLY A 284 15.46 -8.87 15.12
CA GLY A 284 16.15 -8.74 16.41
C GLY A 284 17.00 -7.46 16.55
N GLU A 285 17.66 -7.03 15.48
CA GLU A 285 18.45 -5.78 15.46
C GLU A 285 17.56 -4.54 15.64
N CYS A 286 16.47 -4.44 14.88
CA CYS A 286 15.52 -3.33 15.00
C CYS A 286 14.84 -3.31 16.37
N ILE A 287 14.51 -4.48 16.92
CA ILE A 287 13.92 -4.60 18.25
C ILE A 287 14.92 -4.12 19.30
N ALA A 288 16.18 -4.55 19.22
CA ALA A 288 17.22 -4.13 20.16
C ALA A 288 17.47 -2.61 20.10
N ALA A 289 17.38 -2.00 18.91
CA ALA A 289 17.49 -0.56 18.75
C ALA A 289 16.28 0.21 19.31
N ALA A 290 15.09 -0.38 19.27
CA ALA A 290 13.83 0.28 19.64
C ALA A 290 13.30 -0.12 21.03
N THR A 291 14.01 -0.95 21.80
CA THR A 291 13.55 -1.51 23.08
C THR A 291 14.58 -1.29 24.19
N LEU A 292 14.13 -0.77 25.33
CA LEU A 292 14.89 -0.71 26.57
C LEU A 292 14.28 -1.64 27.63
N PHE A 293 15.02 -1.94 28.70
CA PHE A 293 14.55 -2.78 29.80
C PHE A 293 14.34 -1.96 31.06
N CYS A 294 13.14 -2.07 31.65
CA CYS A 294 12.78 -1.31 32.83
C CYS A 294 13.56 -1.81 34.04
N GLN A 295 14.26 -0.93 34.75
CA GLN A 295 15.03 -1.33 35.93
C GLN A 295 14.16 -1.86 37.08
N SER A 296 12.89 -1.46 37.14
CA SER A 296 11.93 -1.90 38.17
C SER A 296 11.29 -3.26 37.86
N CYS A 297 10.61 -3.42 36.71
CA CYS A 297 9.89 -4.65 36.36
C CYS A 297 10.68 -5.62 35.46
N LYS A 298 11.93 -5.26 35.10
CA LYS A 298 12.86 -6.05 34.26
C LYS A 298 12.34 -6.44 32.89
N SER A 299 11.28 -5.80 32.42
CA SER A 299 10.69 -6.11 31.14
C SER A 299 11.04 -5.10 30.08
N GLY A 300 11.03 -5.54 28.82
CA GLY A 300 11.25 -4.68 27.65
C GLY A 300 10.09 -3.70 27.45
N TYR A 301 10.40 -2.47 27.02
CA TYR A 301 9.43 -1.49 26.54
C TYR A 301 9.98 -0.78 25.30
N CYS A 302 9.08 -0.49 24.37
CA CYS A 302 9.45 0.22 23.14
C CYS A 302 9.69 1.71 23.45
N THR A 303 10.83 2.24 23.01
CA THR A 303 11.18 3.67 23.22
C THR A 303 10.40 4.61 22.31
N THR A 304 9.85 4.11 21.20
CA THR A 304 9.13 4.94 20.22
C THR A 304 7.67 5.21 20.61
N HIS A 305 6.98 4.23 21.21
CA HIS A 305 5.52 4.30 21.45
C HIS A 305 5.13 4.19 22.93
N ASN A 306 6.10 4.17 23.84
CA ASN A 306 5.85 4.24 25.28
C ASN A 306 6.12 5.68 25.74
N GLU A 307 5.21 6.60 25.39
CA GLU A 307 5.39 8.06 25.52
C GLU A 307 5.66 8.53 26.95
N GLY A 308 5.24 7.74 27.97
CA GLY A 308 5.48 8.03 29.38
C GLY A 308 6.75 7.41 29.98
N ALA A 309 7.53 6.65 29.22
CA ALA A 309 8.77 6.03 29.68
C ALA A 309 9.97 7.00 29.63
N ASP A 310 11.01 6.72 30.42
CA ASP A 310 12.36 7.29 30.23
C ASP A 310 13.35 6.17 29.92
N ASP A 311 14.65 6.44 29.99
CA ASP A 311 15.72 5.46 29.76
C ASP A 311 15.91 4.45 30.92
N VAL A 312 15.26 4.67 32.06
CA VAL A 312 15.41 3.87 33.29
C VAL A 312 14.17 3.04 33.59
N LYS A 313 12.97 3.60 33.40
CA LYS A 313 11.68 3.02 33.80
C LYS A 313 10.62 3.17 32.71
N CYS A 314 9.81 2.11 32.56
CA CYS A 314 8.62 2.17 31.72
C CYS A 314 7.53 3.07 32.32
N GLU A 315 6.61 3.57 31.49
CA GLU A 315 5.48 4.42 31.89
C GLU A 315 4.71 3.84 33.08
N TRP A 316 4.42 2.54 33.07
CA TRP A 316 3.65 1.90 34.13
C TRP A 316 4.37 1.94 35.50
N CYS A 317 5.68 1.67 35.51
CA CYS A 317 6.48 1.75 36.73
C CYS A 317 6.71 3.20 37.20
N LYS A 318 6.62 4.18 36.30
CA LYS A 318 6.62 5.60 36.66
C LYS A 318 5.29 6.04 37.24
N ALA A 319 4.17 5.61 36.65
CA ALA A 319 2.82 5.94 37.09
C ALA A 319 2.40 5.23 38.39
N SER A 320 3.10 4.17 38.80
CA SER A 320 2.77 3.41 40.01
C SER A 320 4.05 2.94 40.73
N PRO A 321 4.52 3.66 41.77
CA PRO A 321 5.77 3.38 42.47
C PRO A 321 5.71 2.16 43.43
N ALA A 322 4.58 1.48 43.57
CA ALA A 322 4.46 0.31 44.44
C ALA A 322 5.27 -0.89 43.88
N PRO A 323 6.04 -1.60 44.73
CA PRO A 323 6.87 -2.72 44.30
C PRO A 323 6.01 -3.91 43.86
N ARG A 324 6.04 -4.23 42.57
CA ARG A 324 5.44 -5.46 42.03
C ARG A 324 6.54 -6.50 41.84
N GLY A 325 6.38 -7.66 42.48
CA GLY A 325 7.27 -8.81 42.31
C GLY A 325 7.33 -9.29 40.86
N ALA A 326 8.42 -9.99 40.53
CA ALA A 326 8.86 -10.39 39.19
C ALA A 326 7.91 -11.30 38.36
N SER A 327 6.65 -11.47 38.76
CA SER A 327 5.68 -12.37 38.11
C SER A 327 4.57 -11.65 37.35
N SER A 328 4.65 -10.34 37.16
CA SER A 328 3.70 -9.66 36.27
C SER A 328 4.24 -9.71 34.84
N THR A 329 3.63 -10.55 34.01
CA THR A 329 3.63 -10.49 32.53
C THR A 329 3.08 -9.15 31.99
N ALA A 330 3.05 -8.09 32.81
CA ALA A 330 2.35 -6.83 32.58
C ALA A 330 3.07 -5.87 31.64
N SER A 331 4.33 -6.09 31.33
CA SER A 331 5.04 -5.20 30.38
C SER A 331 4.98 -5.70 28.94
N ASN A 332 4.57 -6.97 28.77
CA ASN A 332 4.03 -7.46 27.50
C ASN A 332 2.52 -7.26 27.42
N ALA A 333 1.86 -6.64 28.41
CA ALA A 333 0.44 -6.33 28.32
C ALA A 333 0.25 -5.12 27.42
N PHE A 334 0.25 -5.40 26.11
CA PHE A 334 -0.74 -4.92 25.17
C PHE A 334 -1.80 -4.04 25.84
N LEU A 335 -1.72 -2.72 25.80
CA LEU A 335 -2.86 -1.80 25.86
C LEU A 335 -2.30 -0.37 25.72
N THR A 336 -1.92 0.04 24.51
CA THR A 336 -2.20 1.44 24.14
C THR A 336 -3.73 1.58 24.06
N SER A 337 -4.29 2.74 24.36
CA SER A 337 -5.73 3.00 24.30
C SER A 337 -6.38 2.56 22.97
N ALA A 338 -5.59 2.55 21.89
CA ALA A 338 -5.96 2.03 20.57
C ALA A 338 -6.23 0.50 20.54
N ALA A 339 -5.49 -0.30 21.32
CA ALA A 339 -5.65 -1.76 21.33
C ALA A 339 -6.90 -2.22 22.10
N ILE A 340 -7.29 -1.53 23.17
CA ILE A 340 -8.56 -1.80 23.87
C ILE A 340 -9.73 -1.63 22.90
N SER A 341 -9.74 -0.53 22.14
CA SER A 341 -10.78 -0.21 21.16
C SER A 341 -10.83 -1.22 20.02
N HIS A 342 -9.68 -1.66 19.50
CA HIS A 342 -9.58 -2.66 18.44
C HIS A 342 -10.05 -4.05 18.90
N TYR A 343 -9.70 -4.50 20.10
CA TYR A 343 -10.14 -5.80 20.65
C TYR A 343 -11.59 -5.78 21.14
N ALA A 344 -12.14 -4.64 21.56
CA ALA A 344 -13.55 -4.48 21.87
C ALA A 344 -14.45 -4.62 20.62
N MET A 345 -14.01 -4.12 19.46
CA MET A 345 -14.70 -4.31 18.19
C MET A 345 -14.71 -5.78 17.73
N LEU A 346 -13.58 -6.49 17.88
CA LEU A 346 -13.46 -7.90 17.47
C LEU A 346 -14.27 -8.88 18.32
N ARG A 347 -14.71 -8.48 19.53
CA ARG A 347 -15.55 -9.31 20.40
C ARG A 347 -17.04 -9.30 20.03
N GLN A 348 -17.48 -8.40 19.16
CA GLN A 348 -18.89 -8.32 18.74
C GLN A 348 -19.21 -9.23 17.54
N THR A 349 -18.23 -9.89 16.93
CA THR A 349 -18.38 -10.55 15.61
C THR A 349 -18.04 -12.05 15.56
N ARG A 350 -18.09 -12.80 16.68
CA ARG A 350 -17.96 -14.27 16.63
C ARG A 350 -19.13 -15.01 17.30
N PRO A 351 -19.77 -15.98 16.62
CA PRO A 351 -20.76 -16.85 17.24
C PRO A 351 -20.06 -17.91 18.11
N ALA A 352 -20.73 -18.28 19.21
CA ALA A 352 -20.23 -19.23 20.20
C ALA A 352 -20.23 -20.67 19.65
N ASN A 353 -19.16 -21.42 19.91
CA ASN A 353 -19.18 -22.88 19.75
C ASN A 353 -18.65 -23.59 20.99
N THR A 354 -19.33 -24.71 21.25
CA THR A 354 -19.40 -25.57 22.41
C THR A 354 -18.16 -26.46 22.59
N PHE A 355 -17.77 -26.69 23.85
CA PHE A 355 -16.69 -27.61 24.21
C PHE A 355 -17.27 -28.88 24.86
N VAL A 356 -16.91 -30.04 24.30
CA VAL A 356 -17.14 -31.39 24.88
C VAL A 356 -15.97 -31.72 25.82
N LYS A 357 -16.27 -32.31 26.98
CA LYS A 357 -15.30 -32.72 28.02
C LYS A 357 -14.89 -34.19 27.87
N SER A 358 -13.63 -34.51 28.18
CA SER A 358 -13.21 -35.81 28.74
C SER A 358 -12.03 -35.65 29.72
N HIS A 359 -11.79 -36.69 30.53
CA HIS A 359 -11.33 -36.65 31.93
C HIS A 359 -9.86 -37.09 32.19
N ALA A 360 -9.36 -36.65 33.36
CA ALA A 360 -8.29 -37.17 34.25
C ALA A 360 -6.80 -37.01 33.81
N GLY A 361 -5.85 -36.53 34.63
CA GLY A 361 -5.86 -36.08 36.03
C GLY A 361 -4.53 -35.39 36.43
N ALA A 362 -4.48 -34.90 37.68
CA ALA A 362 -3.36 -34.30 38.43
C ALA A 362 -3.15 -32.75 38.38
N SER A 363 -3.99 -32.06 39.16
CA SER A 363 -3.68 -31.03 40.18
C SER A 363 -2.69 -29.89 39.91
N TYR A 364 -3.21 -28.70 39.60
CA TYR A 364 -2.68 -27.41 40.08
C TYR A 364 -3.84 -26.50 40.52
N ARG A 365 -3.76 -25.97 41.75
CA ARG A 365 -4.75 -25.06 42.36
C ARG A 365 -4.80 -23.75 41.58
N ALA A 366 -5.93 -23.47 40.92
CA ALA A 366 -6.30 -22.15 40.43
C ALA A 366 -6.97 -21.36 41.56
N GLY A 367 -6.32 -20.31 42.05
CA GLY A 367 -6.96 -19.28 42.89
C GLY A 367 -7.74 -18.31 42.00
N MET A 368 -9.07 -18.30 42.15
CA MET A 368 -9.93 -17.27 41.60
C MET A 368 -9.57 -15.89 42.19
N GLY A 369 -9.45 -14.90 41.32
CA GLY A 369 -9.23 -13.48 41.70
C GLY A 369 -9.81 -12.52 40.66
N GLY A 370 -10.98 -12.83 40.09
CA GLY A 370 -11.73 -11.94 39.22
C GLY A 370 -12.91 -11.34 39.97
N GLY A 371 -12.70 -10.25 40.71
CA GLY A 371 -13.75 -9.67 41.56
C GLY A 371 -13.76 -8.16 41.76
N ASN A 372 -12.67 -7.43 41.46
CA ASN A 372 -12.55 -6.04 41.93
C ASN A 372 -12.48 -4.94 40.86
N PHE A 373 -12.64 -5.24 39.56
CA PHE A 373 -12.55 -4.20 38.52
C PHE A 373 -13.91 -3.60 38.07
N ARG A 374 -15.02 -3.96 38.73
CA ARG A 374 -16.35 -3.40 38.42
C ARG A 374 -16.83 -2.30 39.38
N ASN A 375 -16.20 -2.15 40.55
CA ASN A 375 -16.69 -1.23 41.58
C ASN A 375 -16.05 0.17 41.54
N GLU A 376 -14.89 0.37 40.91
CA GLU A 376 -14.27 1.71 40.80
C GLU A 376 -14.91 2.58 39.70
N THR A 377 -15.43 1.99 38.63
CA THR A 377 -16.07 2.74 37.53
C THR A 377 -17.46 3.29 37.91
N ILE A 378 -18.14 2.65 38.87
CA ILE A 378 -19.45 3.10 39.39
C ILE A 378 -19.25 4.22 40.44
N ALA A 379 -18.18 4.17 41.24
CA ALA A 379 -17.89 5.20 42.24
C ALA A 379 -17.52 6.56 41.61
N ARG A 380 -16.76 6.58 40.51
CA ARG A 380 -16.39 7.84 39.82
C ARG A 380 -17.55 8.51 39.08
N ARG A 381 -18.61 7.77 38.74
CA ARG A 381 -19.77 8.33 38.01
C ARG A 381 -20.80 8.98 38.93
N ARG A 382 -20.75 8.75 40.25
CA ARG A 382 -21.60 9.45 41.25
C ARG A 382 -20.98 10.71 41.84
N ALA A 383 -19.66 10.92 41.70
CA ALA A 383 -18.98 12.11 42.23
C ALA A 383 -19.00 13.33 41.27
N LEU A 384 -19.48 13.18 40.02
CA LEU A 384 -19.55 14.24 39.01
C LEU A 384 -21.00 14.70 38.72
N MET A 385 -21.96 14.35 39.58
CA MET A 385 -23.35 14.83 39.48
C MET A 385 -23.83 15.58 40.74
N ASN A 386 -22.96 15.81 41.72
CA ASN A 386 -23.22 16.67 42.88
C ASN A 386 -22.00 17.57 43.15
N ASN A 387 -21.73 18.48 42.21
CA ASN A 387 -21.14 19.80 42.42
C ASN A 387 -21.23 20.61 41.12
#